data_AF-A0A3S1FC61-F1
#
_entry.id   AF-A0A3S1FC61-F1
#
_cell.length_a   1.000
_cell.length_b   1.000
_cell.length_c   1.000
_cell.angle_alpha   90.00
_cell.angle_beta   90.00
_cell.angle_gamma   90.00
#
_symmetry.space_group_name_H-M   'P 1'
#
loop_
_entity.id
_entity.type
_entity.pdbx_description
1 polymer ?
#
loop_
_entity_poly.entity_id
_entity_poly.type
_entity_poly.pdbx_seq_one_letter_code
_entity_poly.pdbx_strand_id
1 'polypeptide(L)'
;MSTALEIAQKIEKAWSSVEPPPHEDMGYFITGWGKDERHIFLDVKPVDVDRDDSDFLVADVLAEMSPRATAAYLGPYLMTFFEDLAFQEDMGFFSEPMVRGSVLSLLSLPRTWSDIRPYLSQNCKEALGEAVAYILKSHEILKLDRPLVLSLEKLSRSIARGIDWQP
;
A
#
# COMPACT_ATOMS: atom_id res chain seq x y z
N MET A 1 0.30 -22.38 -2.53
CA MET A 1 0.92 -21.04 -2.47
C MET A 1 -0.22 -20.05 -2.27
N SER A 2 -0.03 -18.98 -1.50
CA SER A 2 -1.09 -17.98 -1.28
C SER A 2 -1.48 -17.31 -2.59
N THR A 3 -2.74 -17.34 -3.02
CA THR A 3 -3.24 -16.59 -4.20
C THR A 3 -3.09 -15.08 -3.98
N ALA A 4 -3.29 -14.24 -5.01
CA ALA A 4 -3.34 -12.80 -4.81
C ALA A 4 -4.50 -12.36 -3.88
N LEU A 5 -5.70 -12.95 -4.03
CA LEU A 5 -6.84 -12.71 -3.13
C LEU A 5 -6.56 -13.11 -1.66
N GLU A 6 -5.86 -14.23 -1.43
CA GLU A 6 -5.46 -14.64 -0.07
C GLU A 6 -4.45 -13.66 0.57
N ILE A 7 -3.72 -12.87 -0.23
CA ILE A 7 -2.89 -11.76 0.28
C ILE A 7 -3.76 -10.54 0.60
N ALA A 8 -4.72 -10.17 -0.25
CA ALA A 8 -5.67 -9.08 0.04
C ALA A 8 -6.40 -9.29 1.37
N GLN A 9 -6.97 -10.49 1.59
CA GLN A 9 -7.65 -10.88 2.83
C GLN A 9 -6.73 -10.85 4.07
N LYS A 10 -5.42 -11.11 3.90
CA LYS A 10 -4.43 -10.96 4.99
C LYS A 10 -4.15 -9.50 5.32
N ILE A 11 -4.09 -8.64 4.31
CA ILE A 11 -3.91 -7.19 4.49
C ILE A 11 -5.15 -6.60 5.18
N GLU A 12 -6.36 -6.88 4.68
CA GLU A 12 -7.64 -6.50 5.29
C GLU A 12 -7.66 -6.86 6.78
N LYS A 13 -7.43 -8.13 7.11
CA LYS A 13 -7.37 -8.62 8.49
C LYS A 13 -6.29 -7.93 9.32
N ALA A 14 -5.11 -7.67 8.75
CA ALA A 14 -4.02 -6.99 9.46
C ALA A 14 -4.31 -5.49 9.71
N TRP A 15 -5.07 -4.83 8.83
CA TRP A 15 -5.47 -3.43 8.97
C TRP A 15 -6.80 -3.22 9.71
N SER A 16 -7.58 -4.27 9.95
CA SER A 16 -8.88 -4.22 10.67
C SER A 16 -8.87 -3.60 12.07
N SER A 17 -7.69 -3.49 12.71
CA SER A 17 -7.51 -2.81 14.00
C SER A 17 -6.75 -1.49 13.90
N VAL A 18 -6.64 -0.90 12.71
CA VAL A 18 -6.02 0.41 12.48
C VAL A 18 -7.12 1.47 12.52
N GLU A 19 -7.01 2.40 13.45
CA GLU A 19 -7.90 3.55 13.57
C GLU A 19 -7.53 4.66 12.58
N PRO A 20 -8.43 5.61 12.27
CA PRO A 20 -8.13 6.74 11.40
C PRO A 20 -6.98 7.60 11.97
N PRO A 21 -6.09 8.17 11.15
CA PRO A 21 -5.06 9.08 11.63
C PRO A 21 -5.67 10.34 12.27
N PRO A 22 -5.05 10.88 13.33
CA PRO A 22 -5.40 12.19 13.87
C PRO A 22 -5.42 13.29 12.80
N HIS A 23 -6.31 14.29 12.95
CA HIS A 23 -6.49 15.36 11.96
C HIS A 23 -5.21 16.16 11.65
N GLU A 24 -4.23 16.18 12.57
CA GLU A 24 -2.89 16.75 12.34
C GLU A 24 -2.14 16.07 11.17
N ASP A 25 -2.30 14.76 10.97
CA ASP A 25 -1.69 14.01 9.88
C ASP A 25 -2.43 14.15 8.55
N MET A 26 -3.70 14.57 8.62
CA MET A 26 -4.62 14.68 7.48
C MET A 26 -4.63 16.08 6.85
N GLY A 27 -3.62 16.91 7.15
CA GLY A 27 -3.49 18.28 6.65
C GLY A 27 -3.58 18.41 5.13
N TYR A 28 -3.11 17.41 4.38
CA TYR A 28 -3.25 17.36 2.91
C TYR A 28 -4.71 17.47 2.45
N PHE A 29 -5.63 16.76 3.13
CA PHE A 29 -7.06 16.72 2.82
C PHE A 29 -7.85 17.88 3.45
N ILE A 30 -7.32 18.48 4.52
CA ILE A 30 -8.00 19.57 5.24
C ILE A 30 -7.63 20.94 4.64
N THR A 31 -6.36 21.16 4.31
CA THR A 31 -5.82 22.48 3.87
C THR A 31 -5.09 22.45 2.53
N GLY A 32 -4.59 21.29 2.09
CA GLY A 32 -3.81 21.10 0.87
C GLY A 32 -4.63 20.91 -0.40
N TRP A 33 -4.11 20.07 -1.31
CA TRP A 33 -4.71 19.77 -2.61
C TRP A 33 -5.81 18.70 -2.54
N GLY A 34 -5.68 17.73 -1.63
CA GLY A 34 -6.60 16.59 -1.50
C GLY A 34 -7.97 16.91 -0.90
N LYS A 35 -8.53 18.09 -1.14
CA LYS A 35 -9.76 18.54 -0.48
C LYS A 35 -11.02 17.85 -1.00
N ASP A 36 -10.98 17.38 -2.24
CA ASP A 36 -12.14 16.78 -2.89
C ASP A 36 -12.23 15.31 -2.47
N GLU A 37 -11.09 14.60 -2.45
CA GLU A 37 -10.86 13.25 -1.93
C GLU A 37 -11.00 13.13 -0.40
N ARG A 38 -11.17 14.26 0.32
CA ARG A 38 -11.32 14.30 1.78
C ARG A 38 -12.39 13.33 2.30
N HIS A 39 -13.45 13.11 1.52
CA HIS A 39 -14.59 12.27 1.89
C HIS A 39 -14.24 10.76 1.95
N ILE A 40 -13.19 10.33 1.26
CA ILE A 40 -12.70 8.94 1.24
C ILE A 40 -11.86 8.66 2.50
N PHE A 41 -11.04 9.65 2.92
CA PHE A 41 -9.98 9.42 3.89
C PHE A 41 -10.22 10.03 5.27
N LEU A 42 -10.78 11.25 5.40
CA LEU A 42 -10.87 11.90 6.71
C LEU A 42 -11.95 11.27 7.59
N ASP A 43 -11.58 10.90 8.82
CA ASP A 43 -12.43 10.21 9.81
C ASP A 43 -12.90 8.80 9.38
N VAL A 44 -12.42 8.29 8.24
CA VAL A 44 -12.70 6.94 7.71
C VAL A 44 -11.57 5.98 8.12
N LYS A 45 -11.92 4.78 8.61
CA LYS A 45 -10.91 3.76 8.94
C LYS A 45 -10.32 3.17 7.66
N PRO A 46 -9.03 2.76 7.63
CA PRO A 46 -8.44 2.18 6.41
C PRO A 46 -9.13 0.94 5.83
N VAL A 47 -9.91 0.19 6.62
CA VAL A 47 -10.75 -0.93 6.12
C VAL A 47 -12.16 -0.51 5.70
N ASP A 48 -12.62 0.67 6.13
CA ASP A 48 -13.93 1.25 5.82
C ASP A 48 -13.84 2.26 4.65
N VAL A 49 -12.66 2.43 4.05
CA VAL A 49 -12.43 3.23 2.84
C VAL A 49 -13.22 2.60 1.69
N ASP A 50 -14.00 3.40 0.97
CA ASP A 50 -14.59 2.95 -0.29
C ASP A 50 -13.48 2.84 -1.35
N ARG A 51 -13.33 1.63 -1.89
CA ARG A 51 -12.27 1.26 -2.84
C ARG A 51 -12.78 1.13 -4.27
N ASP A 52 -14.10 1.19 -4.46
CA ASP A 52 -14.76 1.26 -5.77
C ASP A 52 -15.02 2.72 -6.19
N ASP A 53 -14.81 3.68 -5.28
CA ASP A 53 -14.95 5.11 -5.56
C ASP A 53 -13.93 5.61 -6.61
N SER A 54 -14.41 6.39 -7.59
CA SER A 54 -13.59 6.88 -8.70
C SER A 54 -12.46 7.79 -8.26
N ASP A 55 -12.65 8.58 -7.21
CA ASP A 55 -11.65 9.51 -6.71
C ASP A 55 -10.56 8.73 -5.95
N PHE A 56 -10.89 7.63 -5.25
CA PHE A 56 -9.90 6.72 -4.65
C PHE A 56 -9.02 6.07 -5.72
N LEU A 57 -9.63 5.56 -6.80
CA LEU A 57 -8.93 4.83 -7.85
C LEU A 57 -7.94 5.69 -8.65
N VAL A 58 -8.13 7.02 -8.70
CA VAL A 58 -7.20 7.96 -9.39
C VAL A 58 -6.25 8.71 -8.44
N ALA A 59 -6.48 8.68 -7.13
CA ALA A 59 -5.71 9.46 -6.15
C ALA A 59 -4.30 8.88 -5.91
N ASP A 60 -3.25 9.64 -6.25
CA ASP A 60 -1.85 9.33 -5.90
C ASP A 60 -1.41 10.03 -4.60
N VAL A 61 -2.19 9.86 -3.52
CA VAL A 61 -2.05 10.65 -2.29
C VAL A 61 -1.11 10.04 -1.24
N LEU A 62 -0.73 8.76 -1.36
CA LEU A 62 0.09 8.06 -0.36
C LEU A 62 1.47 8.71 -0.12
N ALA A 63 2.03 9.36 -1.14
CA ALA A 63 3.32 10.05 -1.08
C ALA A 63 3.23 11.46 -0.46
N GLU A 64 2.04 12.08 -0.46
CA GLU A 64 1.78 13.44 0.03
C GLU A 64 1.21 13.47 1.46
N MET A 65 0.77 12.32 1.97
CA MET A 65 0.34 12.09 3.35
C MET A 65 1.47 12.23 4.38
N SER A 66 1.11 12.50 5.64
CA SER A 66 2.02 12.25 6.79
C SER A 66 2.40 10.77 6.86
N PRO A 67 3.61 10.39 7.31
CA PRO A 67 4.00 8.98 7.47
C PRO A 67 3.06 8.15 8.37
N ARG A 68 2.31 8.76 9.31
CA ARG A 68 1.28 8.06 10.08
C ARG A 68 0.03 7.77 9.23
N ALA A 69 -0.37 8.73 8.39
CA ALA A 69 -1.48 8.56 7.45
C ALA A 69 -1.14 7.61 6.30
N THR A 70 0.06 7.69 5.72
CA THR A 70 0.57 6.72 4.73
C THR A 70 0.60 5.31 5.32
N ALA A 71 1.04 5.12 6.56
CA ALA A 71 1.00 3.82 7.23
C ALA A 71 -0.43 3.26 7.36
N ALA A 72 -1.40 4.12 7.67
CA ALA A 72 -2.79 3.75 7.77
C ALA A 72 -3.37 3.37 6.40
N TYR A 73 -3.32 4.28 5.41
CA TYR A 73 -4.00 4.09 4.12
C TYR A 73 -3.21 3.26 3.09
N LEU A 74 -1.98 2.84 3.37
CA LEU A 74 -1.30 1.79 2.58
C LEU A 74 -2.11 0.48 2.54
N GLY A 75 -2.90 0.19 3.58
CA GLY A 75 -3.79 -0.99 3.66
C GLY A 75 -4.75 -1.11 2.46
N PRO A 76 -5.72 -0.19 2.27
CA PRO A 76 -6.70 -0.26 1.19
C PRO A 76 -6.07 -0.24 -0.21
N TYR A 77 -5.00 0.54 -0.43
CA TYR A 77 -4.26 0.52 -1.70
C TYR A 77 -3.64 -0.85 -1.99
N LEU A 78 -3.08 -1.53 -0.98
CA LEU A 78 -2.58 -2.90 -1.14
C LEU A 78 -3.73 -3.89 -1.37
N MET A 79 -4.89 -3.74 -0.71
CA MET A 79 -6.05 -4.62 -0.95
C MET A 79 -6.51 -4.53 -2.42
N THR A 80 -6.76 -3.33 -2.94
CA THR A 80 -7.14 -3.13 -4.35
C THR A 80 -6.05 -3.61 -5.31
N PHE A 81 -4.77 -3.35 -5.00
CA PHE A 81 -3.65 -3.87 -5.80
C PHE A 81 -3.63 -5.41 -5.89
N PHE A 82 -3.96 -6.13 -4.82
CA PHE A 82 -3.95 -7.60 -4.81
C PHE A 82 -5.22 -8.22 -5.40
N GLU A 83 -6.36 -7.51 -5.34
CA GLU A 83 -7.58 -7.89 -6.04
C GLU A 83 -7.43 -7.72 -7.55
N ASP A 84 -6.90 -6.58 -8.02
CA ASP A 84 -6.61 -6.36 -9.44
C ASP A 84 -5.40 -7.18 -9.94
N LEU A 85 -4.43 -7.54 -9.07
CA LEU A 85 -3.44 -8.56 -9.43
C LEU A 85 -4.10 -9.93 -9.64
N ALA A 86 -5.10 -10.31 -8.84
CA ALA A 86 -5.85 -11.55 -9.07
C ALA A 86 -6.65 -11.49 -10.38
N PHE A 87 -7.24 -10.34 -10.69
CA PHE A 87 -7.90 -10.08 -11.97
C PHE A 87 -6.90 -10.15 -13.14
N GLN A 88 -5.69 -9.60 -13.00
CA GLN A 88 -4.63 -9.71 -14.01
C GLN A 88 -4.15 -11.16 -14.18
N GLU A 89 -4.09 -11.97 -13.11
CA GLU A 89 -3.74 -13.40 -13.17
C GLU A 89 -4.75 -14.22 -14.00
N ASP A 90 -6.01 -13.81 -14.08
CA ASP A 90 -7.09 -14.48 -14.84
C ASP A 90 -7.31 -13.87 -16.24
N MET A 91 -7.43 -12.54 -16.31
CA MET A 91 -7.84 -11.78 -17.51
C MET A 91 -6.68 -11.17 -18.30
N GLY A 92 -5.46 -11.19 -17.77
CA GLY A 92 -4.23 -10.80 -18.48
C GLY A 92 -3.93 -9.29 -18.55
N PHE A 93 -4.80 -8.44 -18.01
CA PHE A 93 -4.58 -7.00 -17.86
C PHE A 93 -4.96 -6.50 -16.47
N PHE A 94 -4.40 -5.36 -16.06
CA PHE A 94 -4.58 -4.71 -14.76
C PHE A 94 -5.51 -3.51 -15.00
N SER A 95 -6.62 -3.37 -14.25
CA SER A 95 -7.62 -2.32 -14.50
C SER A 95 -7.29 -0.97 -13.86
N GLU A 96 -6.56 -0.96 -12.73
CA GLU A 96 -6.33 0.21 -11.87
C GLU A 96 -4.85 0.70 -11.90
N PRO A 97 -4.36 1.24 -13.04
CA PRO A 97 -2.95 1.56 -13.23
C PRO A 97 -2.42 2.63 -12.26
N MET A 98 -3.29 3.50 -11.72
CA MET A 98 -2.93 4.54 -10.76
C MET A 98 -2.66 3.94 -9.37
N VAL A 99 -3.57 3.14 -8.81
CA VAL A 99 -3.36 2.39 -7.56
C VAL A 99 -2.06 1.58 -7.62
N ARG A 100 -1.81 0.90 -8.74
CA ARG A 100 -0.55 0.19 -8.99
C ARG A 100 0.67 1.09 -9.07
N GLY A 101 0.55 2.27 -9.71
CA GLY A 101 1.59 3.28 -9.74
C GLY A 101 1.98 3.72 -8.33
N SER A 102 0.99 4.09 -7.51
CA SER A 102 1.17 4.52 -6.12
C SER A 102 1.81 3.44 -5.26
N VAL A 103 1.27 2.22 -5.27
CA VAL A 103 1.78 1.08 -4.47
C VAL A 103 3.22 0.74 -4.85
N LEU A 104 3.51 0.53 -6.14
CA LEU A 104 4.85 0.14 -6.57
C LEU A 104 5.88 1.27 -6.33
N SER A 105 5.49 2.53 -6.52
CA SER A 105 6.34 3.67 -6.22
C SER A 105 6.66 3.76 -4.73
N LEU A 106 5.65 3.67 -3.86
CA LEU A 106 5.83 3.75 -2.40
C LEU A 106 6.76 2.64 -1.88
N LEU A 107 6.55 1.40 -2.33
CA LEU A 107 7.37 0.24 -1.95
C LEU A 107 8.79 0.29 -2.53
N SER A 108 9.05 1.11 -3.56
CA SER A 108 10.38 1.29 -4.13
C SER A 108 11.27 2.27 -3.35
N LEU A 109 10.67 3.12 -2.49
CA LEU A 109 11.33 4.25 -1.84
C LEU A 109 11.87 3.89 -0.43
N PRO A 110 13.20 3.83 -0.22
CA PRO A 110 13.78 3.35 1.04
C PRO A 110 13.42 4.19 2.27
N ARG A 111 13.32 5.52 2.10
CA ARG A 111 13.03 6.47 3.18
C ARG A 111 11.56 6.38 3.61
N THR A 112 10.65 6.31 2.65
CA THR A 112 9.23 6.14 2.95
C THR A 112 9.00 4.89 3.81
N TRP A 113 9.75 3.81 3.58
CA TRP A 113 9.70 2.65 4.47
C TRP A 113 10.22 2.94 5.89
N SER A 114 11.37 3.60 6.07
CA SER A 114 11.86 3.96 7.42
C SER A 114 10.89 4.85 8.18
N ASP A 115 10.15 5.69 7.46
CA ASP A 115 9.32 6.74 8.04
C ASP A 115 7.91 6.21 8.42
N ILE A 116 7.34 5.26 7.66
CA ILE A 116 6.05 4.62 7.99
C ILE A 116 6.19 3.43 8.94
N ARG A 117 7.35 2.75 8.95
CA ARG A 117 7.61 1.54 9.77
C ARG A 117 7.30 1.70 11.28
N PRO A 118 7.52 2.84 11.95
CA PRO A 118 7.16 3.02 13.35
C PRO A 118 5.65 2.89 13.64
N TYR A 119 4.80 3.29 12.70
CA TYR A 119 3.34 3.37 12.89
C TYR A 119 2.60 2.07 12.57
N LEU A 120 3.21 1.16 11.81
CA LEU A 120 2.60 -0.12 11.44
C LEU A 120 2.62 -1.13 12.61
N SER A 121 1.50 -1.84 12.82
CA SER A 121 1.44 -2.96 13.77
C SER A 121 2.34 -4.12 13.33
N GLN A 122 2.60 -5.09 14.22
CA GLN A 122 3.34 -6.30 13.85
C GLN A 122 2.59 -7.11 12.78
N ASN A 123 1.26 -7.23 12.90
CA ASN A 123 0.41 -7.88 11.89
C ASN A 123 0.54 -7.18 10.52
N CYS A 124 0.53 -5.84 10.51
CA CYS A 124 0.70 -5.06 9.28
C CYS A 124 2.08 -5.29 8.63
N LYS A 125 3.14 -5.38 9.44
CA LYS A 125 4.52 -5.67 8.99
C LYS A 125 4.65 -7.09 8.41
N GLU A 126 3.97 -8.06 9.00
CA GLU A 126 3.96 -9.45 8.52
C GLU A 126 3.15 -9.60 7.22
N ALA A 127 1.94 -9.03 7.15
CA ALA A 127 1.14 -8.99 5.93
C ALA A 127 1.85 -8.26 4.78
N LEU A 128 2.53 -7.14 5.06
CA LEU A 128 3.36 -6.45 4.08
C LEU A 128 4.57 -7.28 3.63
N GLY A 129 5.18 -8.07 4.54
CA GLY A 129 6.25 -9.00 4.21
C GLY A 129 5.81 -10.08 3.21
N GLU A 130 4.63 -10.67 3.44
CA GLU A 130 4.01 -11.59 2.48
C GLU A 130 3.64 -10.90 1.16
N ALA A 131 3.09 -9.69 1.21
CA ALA A 131 2.75 -8.90 0.03
C ALA A 131 3.98 -8.62 -0.85
N VAL A 132 5.06 -8.07 -0.30
CA VAL A 132 6.30 -7.79 -1.04
C VAL A 132 6.91 -9.09 -1.60
N ALA A 133 6.84 -10.20 -0.85
CA ALA A 133 7.27 -11.51 -1.35
C ALA A 133 6.42 -12.01 -2.52
N TYR A 134 5.09 -11.78 -2.51
CA TYR A 134 4.24 -12.17 -3.65
C TYR A 134 4.33 -11.20 -4.84
N ILE A 135 4.62 -9.92 -4.64
CA ILE A 135 4.96 -8.99 -5.74
C ILE A 135 6.26 -9.45 -6.42
N LEU A 136 7.26 -9.85 -5.64
CA LEU A 136 8.51 -10.43 -6.16
C LEU A 136 8.27 -11.74 -6.91
N LYS A 137 7.39 -12.64 -6.43
CA LYS A 137 6.89 -13.80 -7.19
C LYS A 137 6.36 -13.38 -8.57
N SER A 138 5.48 -12.39 -8.59
CA SER A 138 4.69 -12.02 -9.77
C SER A 138 5.40 -11.06 -10.72
N HIS A 139 6.72 -10.83 -10.57
CA HIS A 139 7.43 -9.76 -11.27
C HIS A 139 7.32 -9.84 -12.80
N GLU A 140 7.20 -11.04 -13.37
CA GLU A 140 7.03 -11.25 -14.82
C GLU A 140 5.61 -10.90 -15.30
N ILE A 141 4.57 -11.34 -14.58
CA ILE A 141 3.15 -11.01 -14.86
C ILE A 141 2.95 -9.50 -14.72
N LEU A 142 3.46 -8.93 -13.64
CA LEU A 142 3.45 -7.49 -13.38
C LEU A 142 4.35 -6.70 -14.35
N LYS A 143 5.24 -7.34 -15.11
CA LYS A 143 6.22 -6.71 -16.02
C LYS A 143 7.08 -5.66 -15.32
N LEU A 144 7.52 -5.95 -14.10
CA LEU A 144 8.36 -5.05 -13.29
C LEU A 144 9.76 -4.93 -13.91
N ASP A 145 10.33 -3.72 -13.86
CA ASP A 145 11.71 -3.52 -14.29
C ASP A 145 12.73 -4.00 -13.24
N ARG A 146 13.98 -4.16 -13.69
CA ARG A 146 15.06 -4.64 -12.82
C ARG A 146 15.38 -3.68 -11.66
N PRO A 147 15.44 -2.34 -11.83
CA PRO A 147 15.53 -1.40 -10.71
C PRO A 147 14.49 -1.62 -9.62
N LEU A 148 13.21 -1.73 -9.99
CA LEU A 148 12.10 -1.91 -9.06
C LEU A 148 12.18 -3.26 -8.32
N VAL A 149 12.45 -4.35 -9.04
CA VAL A 149 12.69 -5.68 -8.42
C VAL A 149 13.83 -5.61 -7.40
N LEU A 150 14.96 -4.96 -7.72
CA LEU A 150 16.09 -4.80 -6.80
C LEU A 150 15.76 -3.95 -5.55
N SER A 151 14.88 -2.95 -5.67
CA SER A 151 14.34 -2.23 -4.50
C SER A 151 13.43 -3.12 -3.64
N LEU A 152 12.51 -3.87 -4.25
CA LEU A 152 11.61 -4.77 -3.54
C LEU A 152 12.36 -5.92 -2.84
N GLU A 153 13.44 -6.45 -3.43
CA GLU A 153 14.32 -7.41 -2.75
C GLU A 153 15.01 -6.80 -1.52
N LYS A 154 15.39 -5.51 -1.56
CA LYS A 154 15.97 -4.81 -0.39
C LYS A 154 14.91 -4.63 0.69
N LEU A 155 13.70 -4.21 0.33
CA LEU A 155 12.56 -4.08 1.24
C LEU A 155 12.25 -5.42 1.94
N SER A 156 12.09 -6.50 1.17
CA SER A 156 11.86 -7.85 1.68
C SER A 156 12.93 -8.27 2.70
N ARG A 157 14.21 -7.99 2.42
CA ARG A 157 15.34 -8.26 3.34
C ARG A 157 15.35 -7.36 4.58
N SER A 158 14.88 -6.11 4.50
CA SER A 158 14.71 -5.24 5.67
C SER A 158 13.61 -5.76 6.60
N ILE A 159 12.43 -6.06 6.03
CA ILE A 159 11.27 -6.61 6.77
C ILE A 159 11.67 -7.93 7.46
N ALA A 160 12.20 -8.90 6.70
CA ALA A 160 12.54 -10.23 7.21
C ALA A 160 13.66 -10.25 8.27
N ARG A 161 14.49 -9.21 8.35
CA ARG A 161 15.55 -9.08 9.37
C ARG A 161 15.15 -8.21 10.56
N GLY A 162 14.06 -7.44 10.44
CA GLY A 162 13.71 -6.40 11.40
C GLY A 162 14.70 -5.22 11.44
N ILE A 163 15.61 -5.11 10.47
CA ILE A 163 16.67 -4.09 10.41
C ILE A 163 16.23 -2.93 9.51
N ASP A 164 16.43 -1.70 9.97
CA ASP A 164 16.14 -0.49 9.18
C ASP A 164 16.98 -0.40 7.91
N TRP A 165 16.34 0.05 6.84
CA TRP A 165 16.95 0.15 5.52
C TRP A 165 17.91 1.35 5.49
N GLN A 166 19.22 1.08 5.45
CA GLN A 166 20.23 2.12 5.17
C GLN A 166 20.35 2.37 3.65
N PRO A 167 20.32 3.63 3.20
CA PRO A 167 20.17 4.01 1.78
C PRO A 167 21.34 3.58 0.89
#